data_AF-A0A7K8ZVJ1-F1
#
_entry.id   AF-A0A7K8ZVJ1-F1
#
_cell.length_a   1.000
_cell.length_b   1.000
_cell.length_c   1.000
_cell.angle_alpha   90.00
_cell.angle_beta   90.00
_cell.angle_gamma   90.00
#
_symmetry.space_group_name_H-M   'P 1'
#
loop_
_entity.id
_entity.type
_entity.pdbx_description
1 polymer ?
#
loop_
_entity_poly.entity_id
_entity_poly.type
_entity_poly.pdbx_seq_one_letter_code
_entity_poly.pdbx_strand_id
1 'polypeptide(L)'
;STVHPASPPLLCTREDRDPAVSPLRIVAKSEHSFEKHIQSILQRSSANPLHLKSADKDSAPPPEECLQLLSRATQVFREEYILKQDLAKEEIQQRVKLLWGQKKKQLEDLNYYLEERKSLREMAERLADKYEEAKEKQEDLLNRMKKVLRSFHSHLPVLSDTEKDMKKELQTIQDRLQHLSNAIRQVKVKMEYQQKQMEKGRSPQKPSISLSAHQSKCIQTILRESGEHIREMMKQIHDIRSQMNF
;
A
#
# COMPACT_ATOMS: atom_id res chain seq x y z
N SER A 1 0.41 -12.85 -38.85
CA SER A 1 -0.23 -11.93 -37.90
C SER A 1 -1.04 -12.73 -36.90
N THR A 2 -0.46 -13.04 -35.76
CA THR A 2 -1.08 -13.82 -34.67
C THR A 2 -1.68 -12.85 -33.67
N VAL A 3 -3.01 -12.72 -33.71
CA VAL A 3 -3.77 -11.93 -32.74
C VAL A 3 -3.84 -12.76 -31.45
N HIS A 4 -3.09 -12.35 -30.43
CA HIS A 4 -3.23 -12.91 -29.08
C HIS A 4 -4.58 -12.47 -28.51
N PRO A 5 -5.39 -13.38 -27.92
CA PRO A 5 -6.56 -12.99 -27.17
C PRO A 5 -6.12 -12.20 -25.93
N ALA A 6 -6.81 -11.10 -25.65
CA ALA A 6 -6.55 -10.26 -24.49
C ALA A 6 -6.67 -11.07 -23.20
N SER A 7 -5.68 -10.94 -22.31
CA SER A 7 -5.63 -11.59 -21.02
C SER A 7 -6.89 -11.28 -20.19
N PRO A 8 -7.44 -12.26 -19.45
CA PRO A 8 -8.61 -12.02 -18.60
C PRO A 8 -8.26 -11.00 -17.50
N PRO A 9 -9.21 -10.12 -17.13
CA PRO A 9 -8.98 -9.13 -16.09
C PRO A 9 -8.71 -9.82 -14.76
N LEU A 10 -7.68 -9.35 -14.05
CA LEU A 10 -7.37 -9.79 -12.69
C LEU A 10 -8.57 -9.47 -11.79
N LEU A 11 -8.91 -10.38 -10.87
CA LEU A 11 -10.03 -10.32 -9.91
C LEU A 11 -10.04 -9.10 -8.95
N CYS A 12 -9.19 -8.11 -9.19
CA CYS A 12 -9.02 -6.90 -8.38
C CYS A 12 -9.18 -5.59 -9.17
N THR A 13 -9.79 -5.57 -10.37
CA THR A 13 -10.28 -4.31 -10.95
C THR A 13 -11.70 -4.05 -10.45
N ARG A 14 -11.82 -3.70 -9.17
CA ARG A 14 -13.03 -3.08 -8.65
C ARG A 14 -12.78 -1.58 -8.78
N GLU A 15 -13.40 -0.96 -9.78
CA GLU A 15 -13.52 0.50 -9.87
C GLU A 15 -13.99 1.03 -8.51
N ASP A 16 -13.42 2.17 -8.11
CA ASP A 16 -13.71 2.92 -6.88
C ASP A 16 -15.21 2.90 -6.57
N ARG A 17 -15.62 1.94 -5.75
CA ARG A 17 -16.90 1.97 -5.07
C ARG A 17 -16.57 2.51 -3.71
N ASP A 18 -17.13 3.69 -3.42
CA ASP A 18 -17.07 4.39 -2.14
C ASP A 18 -16.87 3.43 -0.96
N PRO A 19 -15.96 3.75 -0.02
CA PRO A 19 -15.54 2.83 1.04
C PRO A 19 -16.79 2.26 1.68
N ALA A 20 -17.02 0.96 1.47
CA ALA A 20 -18.24 0.27 1.85
C ALA A 20 -18.57 0.62 3.30
N VAL A 21 -19.47 1.60 3.46
CA VAL A 21 -19.77 2.16 4.76
C VAL A 21 -20.49 1.04 5.49
N SER A 22 -19.84 0.52 6.54
CA SER A 22 -20.40 -0.55 7.35
C SER A 22 -21.86 -0.19 7.69
N PRO A 23 -22.84 -1.09 7.48
CA PRO A 23 -24.26 -0.80 7.69
C PRO A 23 -24.55 -0.21 9.08
N LEU A 24 -23.73 -0.56 10.07
CA LEU A 24 -23.76 0.02 11.41
C LEU A 24 -23.52 1.53 11.46
N ARG A 25 -22.66 2.05 10.59
CA ARG A 25 -22.33 3.48 10.50
C ARG A 25 -23.47 4.28 9.86
N ILE A 26 -24.29 3.64 9.02
CA ILE A 26 -25.49 4.23 8.42
C ILE A 26 -26.60 4.32 9.48
N VAL A 27 -26.75 3.28 10.31
CA VAL A 27 -27.69 3.29 11.46
C VAL A 27 -27.27 4.26 12.57
N ALA A 28 -25.97 4.49 12.75
CA ALA A 28 -25.46 5.48 13.71
C ALA A 28 -25.60 6.94 13.21
N LYS A 29 -25.75 7.16 11.90
CA LYS A 29 -25.85 8.49 11.27
C LYS A 29 -27.27 8.90 10.88
N SER A 30 -28.26 8.02 10.97
CA SER A 30 -29.63 8.36 10.61
C SER A 30 -30.25 9.32 11.63
N GLU A 31 -30.98 10.32 11.13
CA GLU A 31 -31.58 11.41 11.90
C GLU A 31 -32.62 10.96 12.95
N HIS A 32 -32.99 9.68 12.95
CA HIS A 32 -33.74 8.98 13.99
C HIS A 32 -32.81 8.22 14.95
N SER A 33 -31.91 8.95 15.62
CA SER A 33 -31.08 8.36 16.68
C SER A 33 -31.99 7.76 17.76
N PHE A 34 -31.66 6.55 18.22
CA PHE A 34 -32.33 5.89 19.34
C PHE A 34 -32.46 6.81 20.57
N GLU A 35 -31.48 7.70 20.76
CA GLU A 35 -31.54 8.74 21.79
C GLU A 35 -32.72 9.71 21.61
N LYS A 36 -32.95 10.21 20.39
CA LYS A 36 -34.10 11.08 20.09
C LYS A 36 -35.43 10.34 20.29
N HIS A 37 -35.47 9.05 19.98
CA HIS A 37 -36.65 8.21 20.23
C HIS A 37 -36.94 8.09 21.73
N ILE A 38 -35.92 7.81 22.57
CA ILE A 38 -36.07 7.79 24.02
C ILE A 38 -36.45 9.18 24.58
N GLN A 39 -35.84 10.25 24.09
CA GLN A 39 -36.20 11.61 24.47
C GLN A 39 -37.66 11.94 24.12
N SER A 40 -38.15 11.47 22.97
CA SER A 40 -39.56 11.63 22.58
C SER A 40 -40.51 10.86 23.50
N ILE A 41 -40.16 9.64 23.93
CA ILE A 41 -40.96 8.87 24.90
C ILE A 41 -41.01 9.60 26.25
N LEU A 42 -39.89 10.17 26.68
CA LEU A 42 -39.76 10.88 27.96
C LEU A 42 -40.30 12.32 27.93
N GLN A 43 -40.69 12.84 26.76
CA GLN A 43 -41.21 14.20 26.63
C GLN A 43 -42.56 14.32 27.35
N ARG A 44 -42.69 15.33 28.21
CA ARG A 44 -43.86 15.54 29.06
C ARG A 44 -44.78 16.61 28.49
N SER A 45 -46.09 16.39 28.57
CA SER A 45 -47.11 17.35 28.11
C SER A 45 -47.69 18.17 29.27
N SER A 46 -47.55 17.67 30.50
CA SER A 46 -47.97 18.37 31.71
C SER A 46 -46.94 18.21 32.82
N ALA A 47 -46.79 19.25 33.65
CA ALA A 47 -45.94 19.24 34.84
C ALA A 47 -46.81 19.21 36.10
N ASN A 48 -46.23 18.77 37.21
CA ASN A 48 -46.91 18.78 38.49
C ASN A 48 -47.25 20.24 38.85
N PRO A 49 -48.53 20.59 39.09
CA PRO A 49 -48.89 21.92 39.54
C PRO A 49 -48.25 22.20 40.91
N LEU A 50 -47.17 22.98 40.91
CA LEU A 50 -46.54 23.50 42.13
C LEU A 50 -47.38 24.63 42.71
N HIS A 51 -48.59 24.34 43.18
CA HIS A 51 -49.40 25.29 43.93
C HIS A 51 -49.56 24.85 45.38
N LEU A 52 -48.45 24.95 46.11
CA LEU A 52 -48.42 25.08 47.58
C LEU A 52 -47.36 26.13 47.99
N LYS A 53 -47.23 27.20 47.20
CA LYS A 53 -46.40 28.37 47.55
C LYS A 53 -47.23 29.64 47.40
N SER A 54 -48.12 29.85 48.37
CA SER A 54 -48.74 31.13 48.80
C SER A 54 -50.20 30.93 49.21
N ALA A 55 -50.45 30.11 50.23
CA ALA A 55 -51.56 30.44 51.10
C ALA A 55 -50.94 31.26 52.23
N ASP A 56 -51.42 32.49 52.37
CA ASP A 56 -51.19 33.31 53.54
C ASP A 56 -51.39 32.43 54.79
N LYS A 57 -50.57 32.58 55.82
CA LYS A 57 -50.53 31.64 56.96
C LYS A 57 -51.86 31.54 57.75
N ASP A 58 -52.86 32.33 57.39
CA ASP A 58 -54.14 32.48 58.08
C ASP A 58 -55.37 31.98 57.29
N SER A 59 -55.23 31.40 56.08
CA SER A 59 -56.31 30.61 55.46
C SER A 59 -55.80 29.33 54.83
N ALA A 60 -56.04 28.21 55.51
CA ALA A 60 -55.83 26.90 54.92
C ALA A 60 -56.79 26.72 53.74
N PRO A 61 -56.32 26.30 52.55
CA PRO A 61 -57.20 25.99 51.44
C PRO A 61 -58.22 24.92 51.85
N PRO A 62 -59.45 24.96 51.32
CA PRO A 62 -60.46 23.95 51.58
C PRO A 62 -59.91 22.53 51.40
N PRO A 63 -60.25 21.56 52.28
CA PRO A 63 -59.77 20.18 52.18
C PRO A 63 -60.03 19.52 50.82
N GLU A 64 -61.12 19.92 50.15
CA GLU A 64 -61.48 19.47 48.80
C GLU A 64 -60.45 19.90 47.75
N GLU A 65 -59.91 21.12 47.84
CA GLU A 65 -58.87 21.61 46.93
C GLU A 65 -57.54 20.89 47.14
N CYS A 66 -57.19 20.57 48.40
CA CYS A 66 -56.02 19.77 48.71
C CYS A 66 -56.12 18.36 48.11
N LEU A 67 -57.30 17.74 48.22
CA LEU A 67 -57.56 16.42 47.63
C LEU A 67 -57.52 16.45 46.10
N GLN A 68 -58.08 17.48 45.46
CA GLN A 68 -58.01 17.66 44.02
C GLN A 68 -56.58 17.90 43.52
N LEU A 69 -55.76 18.63 44.27
CA LEU A 69 -54.35 18.83 43.93
C LEU A 69 -53.57 17.52 44.04
N LEU A 70 -53.79 16.75 45.11
CA LEU A 70 -53.16 15.44 45.30
C LEU A 70 -53.57 14.43 44.25
N SER A 71 -54.86 14.39 43.87
CA SER A 71 -55.34 13.48 42.82
C SER A 71 -54.72 13.83 41.47
N ARG A 72 -54.68 15.12 41.12
CA ARG A 72 -54.02 15.60 39.90
C ARG A 72 -52.52 15.33 39.90
N ALA A 73 -51.82 15.61 41.00
CA ALA A 73 -50.39 15.32 41.12
C ALA A 73 -50.10 13.82 40.98
N THR A 74 -50.92 12.98 41.62
CA THR A 74 -50.82 11.51 41.53
C THR A 74 -51.05 11.04 40.09
N GLN A 75 -52.03 11.60 39.40
CA GLN A 75 -52.30 11.28 38.00
C GLN A 75 -51.12 11.65 37.10
N VAL A 76 -50.58 12.87 37.25
CA VAL A 76 -49.39 13.32 36.51
C VAL A 76 -48.19 12.39 36.77
N PHE A 77 -47.94 11.98 38.02
CA PHE A 77 -46.85 11.03 38.30
C PHE A 77 -47.06 9.67 37.64
N ARG A 78 -48.28 9.14 37.65
CA ARG A 78 -48.58 7.84 37.03
C ARG A 78 -48.41 7.91 35.50
N GLU A 79 -48.99 8.91 34.88
CA GLU A 79 -49.11 8.99 33.42
C GLU A 79 -47.88 9.62 32.75
N GLU A 80 -47.36 10.73 33.27
CA GLU A 80 -46.27 11.49 32.65
C GLU A 80 -44.87 11.06 33.11
N TYR A 81 -44.76 10.38 34.26
CA TYR A 81 -43.47 9.98 34.81
C TYR A 81 -43.30 8.45 34.78
N ILE A 82 -44.08 7.72 35.56
CA ILE A 82 -43.89 6.27 35.74
C ILE A 82 -44.09 5.54 34.41
N LEU A 83 -45.24 5.74 33.76
CA LEU A 83 -45.56 5.06 32.51
C LEU A 83 -44.52 5.34 31.40
N LYS A 84 -44.14 6.61 31.21
CA LYS A 84 -43.15 7.00 30.19
C LYS A 84 -41.75 6.48 30.50
N GLN A 85 -41.35 6.46 31.78
CA GLN A 85 -40.07 5.87 32.19
C GLN A 85 -40.05 4.35 31.99
N ASP A 86 -41.15 3.66 32.29
CA ASP A 86 -41.26 2.22 32.06
C ASP A 86 -41.21 1.87 30.57
N LEU A 87 -41.91 2.63 29.72
CA LEU A 87 -41.82 2.47 28.26
C LEU A 87 -40.40 2.69 27.73
N ALA A 88 -39.73 3.77 28.17
CA ALA A 88 -38.35 4.05 27.77
C ALA A 88 -37.39 2.93 28.23
N LYS A 89 -37.58 2.40 29.44
CA LYS A 89 -36.80 1.28 29.96
C LYS A 89 -37.00 0.02 29.09
N GLU A 90 -38.23 -0.28 28.70
CA GLU A 90 -38.53 -1.44 27.86
C GLU A 90 -37.86 -1.32 26.49
N GLU A 91 -37.97 -0.16 25.83
CA GLU A 91 -37.29 0.13 24.56
C GLU A 91 -35.76 -0.04 24.66
N ILE A 92 -35.15 0.47 25.74
CA ILE A 92 -33.72 0.28 26.00
C ILE A 92 -33.38 -1.21 26.17
N GLN A 93 -34.18 -1.96 26.92
CA GLN A 93 -33.95 -3.39 27.11
C GLN A 93 -34.07 -4.17 25.80
N GLN A 94 -35.05 -3.86 24.96
CA GLN A 94 -35.19 -4.47 23.63
C GLN A 94 -34.00 -4.13 22.73
N ARG A 95 -33.56 -2.87 22.72
CA ARG A 95 -32.38 -2.43 21.96
C ARG A 95 -31.11 -3.16 22.41
N VAL A 96 -30.90 -3.33 23.71
CA VAL A 96 -29.75 -4.08 24.25
C VAL A 96 -29.78 -5.55 23.80
N LYS A 97 -30.94 -6.22 23.88
CA LYS A 97 -31.07 -7.61 23.42
C LYS A 97 -30.73 -7.75 21.93
N LEU A 98 -31.24 -6.84 21.10
CA LEU A 98 -30.94 -6.81 19.66
C LEU A 98 -29.43 -6.62 19.41
N LEU A 99 -28.82 -5.63 20.06
CA LEU A 99 -27.38 -5.35 19.90
C LEU A 99 -26.51 -6.53 20.36
N TRP A 100 -26.92 -7.24 21.41
CA TRP A 100 -26.22 -8.42 21.87
C TRP A 100 -26.27 -9.56 20.83
N GLY A 101 -27.45 -9.80 20.24
CA GLY A 101 -27.61 -10.75 19.14
C GLY A 101 -26.77 -10.38 17.91
N GLN A 102 -26.75 -9.09 17.54
CA GLN A 102 -25.91 -8.58 16.45
C GLN A 102 -24.42 -8.78 16.74
N LYS A 103 -23.95 -8.44 17.94
CA LYS A 103 -22.55 -8.65 18.36
C LYS A 103 -22.17 -10.12 18.29
N LYS A 104 -23.03 -11.02 18.79
CA LYS A 104 -22.79 -12.46 18.75
C LYS A 104 -22.62 -12.96 17.32
N LYS A 105 -23.56 -12.60 16.43
CA LYS A 105 -23.49 -12.95 15.01
C LYS A 105 -22.22 -12.41 14.35
N GLN A 106 -21.86 -11.15 14.62
CA GLN A 106 -20.64 -10.55 14.07
C GLN A 106 -19.37 -11.28 14.50
N LEU A 107 -19.31 -11.78 15.74
CA LEU A 107 -18.19 -12.59 16.21
C LEU A 107 -18.15 -13.96 15.53
N GLU A 108 -19.31 -14.59 15.31
CA GLU A 108 -19.42 -15.85 14.57
C GLU A 108 -18.97 -15.68 13.11
N ASP A 109 -19.46 -14.65 12.42
CA ASP A 109 -19.08 -14.30 11.05
C ASP A 109 -17.57 -14.02 10.94
N LEU A 110 -17.01 -13.26 11.90
CA LEU A 110 -15.59 -12.95 11.93
C LEU A 110 -14.74 -14.23 12.09
N ASN A 111 -15.16 -15.15 12.94
CA ASN A 111 -14.47 -16.42 13.11
C ASN A 111 -14.56 -17.29 11.84
N TYR A 112 -15.72 -17.33 11.21
CA TYR A 112 -15.90 -18.00 9.92
C TYR A 112 -14.92 -17.46 8.85
N TYR A 113 -14.82 -16.15 8.70
CA TYR A 113 -13.89 -15.54 7.74
C TYR A 113 -12.42 -15.79 8.06
N LEU A 114 -12.06 -15.90 9.35
CA LEU A 114 -10.69 -16.26 9.74
C LEU A 114 -10.32 -17.67 9.30
N GLU A 115 -11.24 -18.64 9.47
CA GLU A 115 -11.05 -20.02 9.03
C GLU A 115 -11.06 -20.14 7.51
N GLU A 116 -11.97 -19.44 6.82
CA GLU A 116 -11.99 -19.39 5.35
C GLU A 116 -10.69 -18.81 4.78
N ARG A 117 -10.17 -17.73 5.38
CA ARG A 117 -8.87 -17.16 5.00
C ARG A 117 -7.72 -18.14 5.23
N LYS A 118 -7.77 -18.92 6.31
CA LYS A 118 -6.75 -19.93 6.62
C LYS A 118 -6.78 -21.05 5.58
N SER A 119 -7.96 -21.60 5.29
CA SER A 119 -8.11 -22.67 4.29
C SER A 119 -7.72 -22.23 2.88
N LEU A 120 -8.03 -20.99 2.50
CA LEU A 120 -7.62 -20.40 1.23
C LEU A 120 -6.10 -20.28 1.13
N ARG A 121 -5.42 -19.87 2.22
CA ARG A 121 -3.96 -19.81 2.25
C ARG A 121 -3.33 -21.19 2.11
N GLU A 122 -3.80 -22.18 2.87
CA GLU A 122 -3.32 -23.55 2.77
C GLU A 122 -3.53 -24.15 1.37
N MET A 123 -4.63 -23.79 0.71
CA MET A 123 -4.88 -24.21 -0.67
C MET A 123 -3.92 -23.54 -1.66
N ALA A 124 -3.62 -22.25 -1.47
CA ALA A 124 -2.65 -21.53 -2.29
C ALA A 124 -1.23 -22.09 -2.12
N GLU A 125 -0.82 -22.42 -0.89
CA GLU A 125 0.47 -23.08 -0.61
C GLU A 125 0.55 -24.44 -1.31
N ARG A 126 -0.48 -25.30 -1.15
CA ARG A 126 -0.55 -26.59 -1.85
C ARG A 126 -0.52 -26.45 -3.38
N LEU A 127 -1.05 -25.35 -3.92
CA LEU A 127 -1.02 -25.09 -5.35
C LEU A 127 0.38 -24.64 -5.80
N ALA A 128 1.06 -23.84 -5.00
CA ALA A 128 2.43 -23.42 -5.25
C ALA A 128 3.39 -24.62 -5.27
N ASP A 129 3.28 -25.52 -4.29
CA ASP A 129 4.09 -26.75 -4.23
C ASP A 129 3.92 -27.60 -5.51
N LYS A 130 2.67 -27.81 -5.94
CA LYS A 130 2.38 -28.55 -7.18
C LYS A 130 2.92 -27.86 -8.42
N TYR A 131 2.92 -26.52 -8.44
CA TYR A 131 3.46 -25.76 -9.55
C TYR A 131 4.98 -25.90 -9.64
N GLU A 132 5.68 -25.82 -8.50
CA GLU A 132 7.13 -26.04 -8.45
C GLU A 132 7.49 -27.47 -8.89
N GLU A 133 6.79 -28.49 -8.39
CA GLU A 133 7.01 -29.88 -8.80
C GLU A 133 6.78 -30.06 -10.32
N ALA A 134 5.73 -29.46 -10.87
CA ALA A 134 5.46 -29.51 -12.30
C ALA A 134 6.55 -28.81 -13.13
N LYS A 135 7.06 -27.67 -12.64
CA LYS A 135 8.12 -26.90 -13.28
C LYS A 135 9.45 -27.66 -13.28
N GLU A 136 9.81 -28.31 -12.17
CA GLU A 136 11.00 -29.17 -12.08
C GLU A 136 10.91 -30.34 -13.06
N LYS A 137 9.77 -31.05 -13.07
CA LYS A 137 9.53 -32.14 -14.03
C LYS A 137 9.60 -31.68 -15.48
N GLN A 138 9.09 -30.49 -15.78
CA GLN A 138 9.19 -29.90 -17.12
C GLN A 138 10.64 -29.61 -17.50
N GLU A 139 11.43 -29.02 -16.60
CA GLU A 139 12.85 -28.73 -16.84
C GLU A 139 13.65 -30.02 -17.05
N ASP A 140 13.38 -31.07 -16.27
CA ASP A 140 13.98 -32.39 -16.44
C ASP A 140 13.65 -33.00 -17.82
N LEU A 141 12.39 -32.94 -18.22
CA LEU A 141 11.95 -33.43 -19.53
C LEU A 141 12.60 -32.63 -20.66
N LEU A 142 12.68 -31.32 -20.52
CA LEU A 142 13.30 -30.42 -21.49
C LEU A 142 14.81 -30.70 -21.61
N ASN A 143 15.49 -30.96 -20.49
CA ASN A 143 16.91 -31.35 -20.48
C ASN A 143 17.14 -32.72 -21.12
N ARG A 144 16.25 -33.69 -20.89
CA ARG A 144 16.29 -34.99 -21.59
C ARG A 144 16.06 -34.81 -23.10
N MET A 145 15.08 -34.01 -23.50
CA MET A 145 14.80 -33.72 -24.91
C MET A 145 15.98 -33.02 -25.59
N LYS A 146 16.60 -32.03 -24.93
CA LYS A 146 17.83 -31.38 -25.40
C LYS A 146 18.95 -32.40 -25.64
N LYS A 147 19.14 -33.38 -24.74
CA LYS A 147 20.15 -34.44 -24.92
C LYS A 147 19.86 -35.29 -26.16
N VAL A 148 18.61 -35.74 -26.33
CA VAL A 148 18.19 -36.54 -27.50
C VAL A 148 18.36 -35.75 -28.81
N LEU A 149 17.98 -34.47 -28.80
CA LEU A 149 18.12 -33.61 -29.98
C LEU A 149 19.59 -33.41 -30.35
N ARG A 150 20.46 -33.18 -29.35
CA ARG A 150 21.91 -33.07 -29.57
C ARG A 150 22.51 -34.36 -30.10
N SER A 151 22.13 -35.52 -29.58
CA SER A 151 22.63 -36.80 -30.11
C SER A 151 22.22 -36.99 -31.57
N PHE A 152 20.97 -36.68 -31.92
CA PHE A 152 20.51 -36.74 -33.31
C PHE A 152 21.31 -35.80 -34.22
N HIS A 153 21.50 -34.54 -33.80
CA HIS A 153 22.28 -33.57 -34.57
C HIS A 153 23.76 -33.93 -34.69
N SER A 154 24.34 -34.58 -33.68
CA SER A 154 25.74 -35.01 -33.72
C SER A 154 26.02 -36.10 -34.77
N HIS A 155 24.99 -36.82 -35.22
CA HIS A 155 25.09 -37.83 -36.27
C HIS A 155 24.79 -37.28 -37.67
N LEU A 156 24.35 -36.02 -37.79
CA LEU A 156 24.16 -35.38 -39.08
C LEU A 156 25.53 -34.91 -39.62
N PRO A 157 25.95 -35.37 -40.81
CA PRO A 157 27.27 -35.05 -41.37
C PRO A 157 27.38 -33.60 -41.89
N VAL A 158 26.33 -32.78 -41.76
CA VAL A 158 26.29 -31.40 -42.25
C VAL A 158 25.76 -30.49 -41.14
N LEU A 159 26.53 -29.47 -40.79
CA LEU A 159 26.11 -28.42 -39.86
C LEU A 159 24.96 -27.61 -40.46
N SER A 160 23.93 -27.37 -39.65
CA SER A 160 22.85 -26.44 -39.99
C SER A 160 23.40 -25.03 -40.17
N ASP A 161 22.73 -24.20 -40.98
CA ASP A 161 23.13 -22.80 -41.17
C ASP A 161 23.07 -22.00 -39.87
N THR A 162 22.12 -22.32 -38.98
CA THR A 162 22.05 -21.76 -37.63
C THR A 162 23.25 -22.16 -36.75
N GLU A 163 23.75 -23.38 -36.88
CA GLU A 163 24.94 -23.84 -36.15
C GLU A 163 26.22 -23.18 -36.68
N LYS A 164 26.30 -22.95 -38.00
CA LYS A 164 27.40 -22.21 -38.62
C LYS A 164 27.42 -20.76 -38.13
N ASP A 165 26.27 -20.11 -38.02
CA ASP A 165 26.19 -18.74 -37.52
C ASP A 165 26.52 -18.65 -36.03
N MET A 166 26.00 -19.57 -35.21
CA MET A 166 26.39 -19.67 -33.81
C MET A 166 27.90 -19.91 -33.63
N LYS A 167 28.52 -20.71 -34.51
CA LYS A 167 29.98 -20.89 -34.51
C LYS A 167 30.74 -19.59 -34.79
N LYS A 168 30.27 -18.78 -35.76
CA LYS A 168 30.86 -17.46 -36.05
C LYS A 168 30.72 -16.51 -34.85
N GLU A 169 29.57 -16.51 -34.18
CA GLU A 169 29.35 -15.71 -32.98
C GLU A 169 30.27 -16.14 -31.84
N LEU A 170 30.40 -17.45 -31.59
CA LEU A 170 31.30 -17.99 -30.57
C LEU A 170 32.76 -17.62 -30.85
N GLN A 171 33.20 -17.69 -32.11
CA GLN A 171 34.54 -17.26 -32.51
C GLN A 171 34.75 -15.77 -32.22
N THR A 172 33.77 -14.94 -32.57
CA THR A 172 33.80 -13.50 -32.31
C THR A 172 33.87 -13.19 -30.81
N ILE A 173 33.12 -13.92 -29.98
CA ILE A 173 33.18 -13.79 -28.51
C ILE A 173 34.55 -14.18 -27.98
N GLN A 174 35.13 -15.27 -28.50
CA GLN A 174 36.45 -15.73 -28.11
C GLN A 174 37.54 -14.68 -28.44
N ASP A 175 37.49 -14.10 -29.63
CA ASP A 175 38.42 -13.05 -30.06
C ASP A 175 38.29 -11.81 -29.15
N ARG A 176 37.06 -11.39 -28.85
CA ARG A 176 36.79 -10.29 -27.89
C ARG A 176 37.35 -10.59 -26.50
N LEU A 177 37.19 -11.82 -26.01
CA LEU A 177 37.73 -12.25 -24.72
C LEU A 177 39.27 -12.17 -24.71
N GLN A 178 39.90 -12.58 -25.80
CA GLN A 178 41.35 -12.55 -25.95
C GLN A 178 41.88 -11.11 -26.00
N HIS A 179 41.19 -10.21 -26.71
CA HIS A 179 41.50 -8.78 -26.70
C HIS A 179 41.39 -8.16 -25.31
N LEU A 180 40.31 -8.45 -24.57
CA LEU A 180 40.14 -7.98 -23.20
C LEU A 180 41.23 -8.51 -22.26
N SER A 181 41.56 -9.80 -22.36
CA SER A 181 42.66 -10.41 -21.60
C SER A 181 44.01 -9.71 -21.88
N ASN A 182 44.28 -9.40 -23.15
CA ASN A 182 45.48 -8.66 -23.53
C ASN A 182 45.46 -7.21 -23.01
N ALA A 183 44.31 -6.53 -23.07
CA ALA A 183 44.15 -5.17 -22.53
C ALA A 183 44.39 -5.12 -21.02
N ILE A 184 43.83 -6.07 -20.27
CA ILE A 184 44.05 -6.20 -18.82
C ILE A 184 45.55 -6.39 -18.52
N ARG A 185 46.24 -7.25 -19.28
CA ARG A 185 47.68 -7.47 -19.13
C ARG A 185 48.48 -6.18 -19.37
N GLN A 186 48.13 -5.42 -20.41
CA GLN A 186 48.77 -4.13 -20.70
C GLN A 186 48.55 -3.11 -19.58
N VAL A 187 47.33 -3.00 -19.05
CA VAL A 187 47.02 -2.12 -17.93
C VAL A 187 47.85 -2.50 -16.71
N LYS A 188 47.96 -3.80 -16.41
CA LYS A 188 48.74 -4.30 -15.27
C LYS A 188 50.23 -3.93 -15.39
N VAL A 189 50.83 -4.15 -16.57
CA VAL A 189 52.22 -3.76 -16.83
C VAL A 189 52.43 -2.24 -16.73
N LYS A 190 51.50 -1.43 -17.27
CA LYS A 190 51.55 0.03 -17.16
C LYS A 190 51.44 0.51 -15.70
N MET A 191 50.57 -0.13 -14.92
CA MET A 191 50.39 0.16 -13.50
C MET A 191 51.66 -0.16 -12.71
N GLU A 192 52.27 -1.33 -12.93
CA GLU A 192 53.54 -1.72 -12.31
C GLU A 192 54.69 -0.78 -12.71
N TYR A 193 54.74 -0.34 -13.97
CA TYR A 193 55.71 0.65 -14.42
C TYR A 193 55.52 1.99 -13.71
N GLN A 194 54.30 2.52 -13.66
CA GLN A 194 54.00 3.77 -12.96
C GLN A 194 54.31 3.69 -11.47
N GLN A 195 53.99 2.57 -10.82
CA GLN A 195 54.29 2.36 -9.41
C GLN A 195 55.80 2.38 -9.14
N LYS A 196 56.60 1.69 -9.97
CA LYS A 196 58.07 1.73 -9.89
C LYS A 196 58.64 3.13 -10.15
N GLN A 197 58.04 3.90 -11.05
CA GLN A 197 58.46 5.29 -11.32
C GLN A 197 58.09 6.24 -10.16
N MET A 198 56.94 6.03 -9.51
CA MET A 198 56.52 6.78 -8.32
C MET A 198 57.38 6.45 -7.10
N GLU A 199 57.80 5.19 -6.93
CA GLU A 199 58.72 4.75 -5.88
C GLU A 199 60.13 5.32 -6.08
N LYS A 200 60.65 5.32 -7.32
CA LYS A 200 61.92 5.99 -7.67
C LYS A 200 61.87 7.52 -7.57
N GLY A 201 60.68 8.11 -7.63
CA GLY A 201 60.43 9.54 -7.48
C GLY A 201 60.40 10.05 -6.02
N ARG A 202 60.43 9.16 -5.01
CA ARG A 202 60.54 9.52 -3.59
C ARG A 202 61.99 9.90 -3.21
N SER A 203 62.50 10.97 -3.81
CA SER A 203 63.58 11.77 -3.24
C SER A 203 62.98 12.82 -2.28
N PRO A 204 63.69 13.29 -1.24
CA PRO A 204 63.08 14.10 -0.19
C PRO A 204 62.62 15.44 -0.76
N GLN A 205 61.34 15.76 -0.55
CA GLN A 205 60.70 17.06 -0.78
C GLN A 205 61.03 17.74 -2.12
N LYS A 206 60.24 17.47 -3.16
CA LYS A 206 59.94 18.56 -4.11
C LYS A 206 59.03 19.56 -3.38
N PRO A 207 59.34 20.87 -3.38
CA PRO A 207 58.48 21.84 -2.74
C PRO A 207 57.10 21.74 -3.38
N SER A 208 56.07 21.74 -2.54
CA SER A 208 54.71 22.04 -2.95
C SER A 208 54.79 23.19 -3.96
N ILE A 209 54.35 22.95 -5.20
CA ILE A 209 54.20 24.01 -6.20
C ILE A 209 53.08 24.89 -5.68
N SER A 210 53.45 25.85 -4.83
CA SER A 210 52.58 26.90 -4.35
C SER A 210 52.28 27.79 -5.56
N LEU A 211 51.16 27.52 -6.23
CA LEU A 211 50.66 28.40 -7.27
C LEU A 211 50.46 29.79 -6.66
N SER A 212 51.05 30.81 -7.28
CA SER A 212 50.83 32.21 -6.89
C SER A 212 49.33 32.51 -6.95
N ALA A 213 48.84 33.41 -6.07
CA ALA A 213 47.44 33.80 -6.02
C ALA A 213 46.88 34.20 -7.41
N HIS A 214 47.71 34.82 -8.25
CA HIS A 214 47.35 35.16 -9.63
C HIS A 214 47.22 33.92 -10.53
N GLN A 215 48.13 32.95 -10.42
CA GLN A 215 48.10 31.71 -11.20
C GLN A 215 46.87 30.87 -10.83
N SER A 216 46.57 30.74 -9.54
CA SER A 216 45.36 30.05 -9.06
C SER A 216 44.09 30.75 -9.56
N LYS A 217 44.04 32.08 -9.53
CA LYS A 217 42.88 32.85 -10.03
C LYS A 217 42.71 32.75 -11.55
N CYS A 218 43.80 32.72 -12.30
CA CYS A 218 43.80 32.49 -13.75
C CYS A 218 43.27 31.09 -14.08
N ILE A 219 43.81 30.05 -13.44
CA ILE A 219 43.36 28.65 -13.63
C ILE A 219 41.87 28.50 -13.27
N GLN A 220 41.43 29.12 -12.16
CA GLN A 220 40.04 29.07 -11.75
C GLN A 220 39.10 29.78 -12.72
N THR A 221 39.58 30.85 -13.38
CA THR A 221 38.82 31.55 -14.42
C THR A 221 38.68 30.72 -15.69
N ILE A 222 39.78 30.11 -16.16
CA ILE A 222 39.77 29.21 -17.33
C ILE A 222 38.89 27.98 -17.07
N LEU A 223 38.94 27.41 -15.86
CA LEU A 223 38.07 26.28 -15.48
C LEU A 223 36.60 26.68 -15.42
N ARG A 224 36.29 27.90 -14.95
CA ARG A 224 34.92 28.43 -14.95
C ARG A 224 34.41 28.62 -16.38
N GLU A 225 35.19 29.26 -17.24
CA GLU A 225 34.85 29.47 -18.66
C GLU A 225 34.65 28.13 -19.39
N SER A 226 35.55 27.17 -19.17
CA SER A 226 35.40 25.82 -19.73
C SER A 226 34.14 25.12 -19.20
N GLY A 227 33.83 25.28 -17.92
CA GLY A 227 32.62 24.73 -17.30
C GLY A 227 31.33 25.37 -17.82
N GLU A 228 31.33 26.68 -18.09
CA GLU A 228 30.23 27.39 -18.74
C GLU A 228 30.07 26.93 -20.19
N HIS A 229 31.17 26.75 -20.93
CA HIS A 229 31.13 26.24 -22.30
C HIS A 229 30.57 24.81 -22.38
N ILE A 230 30.96 23.92 -21.47
CA ILE A 230 30.39 22.57 -21.38
C ILE A 230 28.89 22.62 -21.08
N ARG A 231 28.47 23.53 -20.19
CA ARG A 231 27.05 23.69 -19.83
C ARG A 231 26.22 24.18 -21.01
N GLU A 232 26.75 25.12 -21.79
CA GLU A 232 26.11 25.60 -23.02
C GLU A 232 26.02 24.48 -24.07
N MET A 233 27.10 23.72 -24.29
CA MET A 233 27.06 22.56 -25.19
C MET A 233 26.03 21.51 -24.74
N MET A 234 25.92 21.25 -23.44
CA MET A 234 24.88 20.35 -22.90
C MET A 234 23.46 20.88 -23.14
N LYS A 235 23.25 22.19 -23.01
CA LYS A 235 21.97 22.83 -23.33
C LYS A 235 21.63 22.68 -24.81
N GLN A 236 22.58 22.94 -25.70
CA GLN A 236 22.42 22.74 -27.14
C GLN A 236 22.08 21.28 -27.49
N ILE A 237 22.77 20.30 -26.88
CA ILE A 237 22.45 18.87 -27.05
C ILE A 237 21.04 18.55 -26.53
N HIS A 238 20.62 19.14 -25.41
CA HIS A 238 19.28 18.94 -24.87
C HIS A 238 18.20 19.53 -25.78
N ASP A 239 18.42 20.75 -26.29
CA ASP A 239 17.52 21.42 -27.22
C ASP A 239 17.39 20.62 -28.52
N ILE A 240 18.51 20.15 -29.10
CA ILE A 240 18.49 19.24 -30.26
C ILE A 240 17.74 17.95 -29.94
N ARG A 241 17.97 17.33 -28.77
CA ARG A 241 17.25 16.12 -28.36
C ARG A 241 15.74 16.37 -28.24
N SER A 242 15.32 17.52 -27.73
CA SER A 242 13.91 17.90 -27.67
C SER A 242 13.28 18.14 -29.04
N GLN A 243 14.06 18.67 -30.00
CA GLN A 243 13.62 18.82 -31.39
C GLN A 243 13.56 17.49 -32.16
N MET A 244 14.42 16.53 -31.81
CA MET A 244 14.46 15.19 -32.41
C MET A 244 13.45 14.21 -31.80
N ASN A 245 12.95 14.46 -30.59
CA ASN A 245 11.88 13.69 -29.97
C ASN A 245 10.51 14.23 -30.41
N PHE A 246 10.15 13.97 -31.67
CA PHE A 246 8.74 13.81 -32.09
C PHE A 246 8.31 12.36 -31.89
#